data_AF-A0A9W7EYB6-F1
#
_entry.id   AF-A0A9W7EYB6-F1
#
_cell.length_a   1.000
_cell.length_b   1.000
_cell.length_c   1.000
_cell.angle_alpha   90.00
_cell.angle_beta   90.00
_cell.angle_gamma   90.00
#
_symmetry.space_group_name_H-M   'P 1'
#
loop_
_entity.id
_entity.type
_entity.pdbx_description
1 polymer ?
#
loop_
_entity_poly.entity_id
_entity_poly.type
_entity_poly.pdbx_seq_one_letter_code
_entity_poly.pdbx_strand_id
1 'polypeptide(L)'
;MQELTKRYCEFRDEVFEFLEGGEWRDVGEGRMTHDKRVKVGEWKEVVIFGSNEVEGLDYTKNVLKDVLPEGTVKMCEEGGGEVILSRLGGRARIKKHVGPSNLRLTCHLGVKVPEGCGIEVAGVEMGWKEGECIVFDDGYEHRVWNDSEEDRIVLLIRFWNPVVEEGEREGFLEEAKRRKEEDYRERWHPPKEEGEEWIEGIIEEGRRCAKCGVQGKEELRIGQRERFEIYCRSCGNIETRD
;
A
#
# COMPACT_ATOMS: atom_id res chain seq x y z
N MET A 1 -7.08 -22.48 0.83
CA MET A 1 -6.08 -22.21 1.89
C MET A 1 -5.60 -23.44 2.64
N GLN A 2 -6.43 -24.45 2.94
CA GLN A 2 -5.92 -25.70 3.55
C GLN A 2 -4.84 -26.38 2.70
N GLU A 3 -4.99 -26.36 1.38
CA GLU A 3 -4.00 -26.93 0.46
C GLU A 3 -2.66 -26.18 0.49
N LEU A 4 -2.69 -24.85 0.65
CA LEU A 4 -1.48 -24.04 0.83
C LEU A 4 -0.69 -24.48 2.07
N THR A 5 -1.37 -24.74 3.20
CA THR A 5 -0.72 -25.26 4.41
C THR A 5 -0.08 -26.63 4.18
N LYS A 6 -0.76 -27.54 3.48
CA LYS A 6 -0.20 -28.88 3.19
C LYS A 6 1.05 -28.82 2.32
N ARG A 7 1.06 -27.90 1.36
CA ARG A 7 2.13 -27.75 0.37
C ARG A 7 3.21 -26.76 0.78
N TYR A 8 3.12 -26.19 1.98
CA TYR A 8 4.10 -25.22 2.49
C TYR A 8 5.53 -25.76 2.44
N CYS A 9 5.73 -27.04 2.80
CA CYS A 9 7.05 -27.66 2.79
C CYS A 9 7.69 -27.74 1.39
N GLU A 10 6.90 -27.68 0.31
CA GLU A 10 7.41 -27.76 -1.05
C GLU A 10 8.23 -26.52 -1.42
N PHE A 11 7.78 -25.34 -1.00
CA PHE A 11 8.38 -24.06 -1.39
C PHE A 11 9.08 -23.32 -0.24
N ARG A 12 8.96 -23.84 0.99
CA ARG A 12 9.55 -23.24 2.20
C ARG A 12 11.03 -22.93 2.01
N ASP A 13 11.82 -23.90 1.56
CA ASP A 13 13.28 -23.77 1.54
C ASP A 13 13.72 -22.68 0.55
N GLU A 14 13.08 -22.59 -0.63
CA GLU A 14 13.30 -21.49 -1.59
C GLU A 14 12.94 -20.13 -0.97
N VAL A 15 11.85 -20.05 -0.21
CA VAL A 15 11.49 -18.82 0.52
C VAL A 15 12.59 -18.46 1.51
N PHE A 16 13.04 -19.38 2.37
CA PHE A 16 14.08 -19.11 3.37
C PHE A 16 15.41 -18.71 2.73
N GLU A 17 15.84 -19.37 1.66
CA GLU A 17 17.02 -18.96 0.87
C GLU A 17 16.87 -17.53 0.34
N PHE A 18 15.68 -17.17 -0.15
CA PHE A 18 15.39 -15.81 -0.56
C PHE A 18 15.43 -14.82 0.62
N LEU A 19 14.98 -15.20 1.83
CA LEU A 19 15.01 -14.29 2.99
C LEU A 19 16.44 -13.90 3.41
N GLU A 20 17.42 -14.77 3.19
CA GLU A 20 18.83 -14.54 3.54
C GLU A 20 19.55 -13.56 2.59
N GLY A 21 19.14 -13.50 1.32
CA GLY A 21 19.81 -12.71 0.27
C GLY A 21 18.93 -11.70 -0.48
N GLY A 22 17.62 -11.70 -0.25
CA GLY A 22 16.64 -10.95 -1.02
C GLY A 22 16.55 -9.47 -0.64
N GLU A 23 16.24 -8.63 -1.62
CA GLU A 23 15.99 -7.20 -1.40
C GLU A 23 14.59 -6.97 -0.81
N TRP A 24 14.55 -6.34 0.37
CA TRP A 24 13.32 -5.94 1.04
C TRP A 24 13.03 -4.47 0.81
N ARG A 25 11.77 -4.15 0.49
CA ARG A 25 11.32 -2.76 0.29
C ARG A 25 10.48 -2.29 1.46
N ASP A 26 10.48 -1.00 1.75
CA ASP A 26 9.54 -0.48 2.76
C ASP A 26 8.11 -0.65 2.26
N VAL A 27 7.19 -1.02 3.15
CA VAL A 27 5.78 -1.17 2.76
C VAL A 27 5.23 0.16 2.24
N GLY A 28 4.60 0.12 1.07
CA GLY A 28 4.11 1.33 0.38
C GLY A 28 5.25 2.20 -0.20
N GLU A 29 6.45 1.67 -0.37
CA GLU A 29 7.48 2.35 -1.16
C GLU A 29 7.03 2.43 -2.64
N GLY A 30 7.00 3.65 -3.19
CA GLY A 30 6.48 3.91 -4.54
C GLY A 30 4.94 3.87 -4.68
N ARG A 31 4.20 3.54 -3.62
CA ARG A 31 2.72 3.60 -3.60
C ARG A 31 2.26 4.45 -2.42
N MET A 32 1.47 5.49 -2.68
CA MET A 32 0.93 6.34 -1.61
C MET A 32 -0.19 5.61 -0.86
N THR A 33 0.13 4.56 -0.09
CA THR A 33 -0.81 3.83 0.77
C THR A 33 -0.95 4.51 2.14
N HIS A 34 -2.11 4.35 2.78
CA HIS A 34 -2.39 4.83 4.14
C HIS A 34 -1.45 4.23 5.21
N ASP A 35 -0.76 3.14 4.86
CA ASP A 35 -0.02 2.25 5.76
C ASP A 35 1.21 2.89 6.42
N LYS A 36 1.80 3.91 5.80
CA LYS A 36 2.99 4.59 6.37
C LYS A 36 2.70 5.32 7.68
N ARG A 37 1.44 5.68 7.96
CA ARG A 37 1.05 6.44 9.16
C ARG A 37 0.72 5.56 10.37
N VAL A 38 0.55 4.26 10.17
CA VAL A 38 0.10 3.33 11.22
C VAL A 38 1.24 2.52 11.84
N LYS A 39 2.42 2.53 11.23
CA LYS A 39 3.61 1.76 11.63
C LYS A 39 4.41 2.44 12.75
N VAL A 40 4.93 1.63 13.68
CA VAL A 40 6.03 1.95 14.60
C VAL A 40 7.06 0.82 14.48
N GLY A 41 8.34 1.14 14.22
CA GLY A 41 9.39 0.14 13.95
C GLY A 41 9.52 -0.20 12.46
N GLU A 42 10.24 -1.27 12.11
CA GLU A 42 10.43 -1.70 10.71
C GLU A 42 9.30 -2.60 10.20
N TRP A 43 8.89 -2.39 8.95
CA TRP A 43 7.87 -3.17 8.25
C TRP A 43 8.20 -3.10 6.77
N LYS A 44 8.52 -4.25 6.19
CA LYS A 44 9.00 -4.40 4.81
C LYS A 44 8.23 -5.47 4.08
N GLU A 45 8.24 -5.40 2.76
CA GLU A 45 7.59 -6.35 1.88
C GLU A 45 8.45 -6.79 0.71
N VAL A 46 8.11 -7.97 0.20
CA VAL A 46 8.56 -8.51 -1.09
C VAL A 46 7.30 -8.92 -1.83
N VAL A 47 7.09 -8.39 -3.03
CA VAL A 47 5.89 -8.67 -3.83
C VAL A 47 6.13 -9.91 -4.69
N ILE A 48 5.35 -10.96 -4.46
CA ILE A 48 5.36 -12.20 -5.26
C ILE A 48 4.40 -12.10 -6.45
N PHE A 49 3.21 -11.52 -6.23
CA PHE A 49 2.26 -11.17 -7.28
C PHE A 49 1.67 -9.79 -7.01
N GLY A 50 1.77 -8.88 -7.97
CA GLY A 50 1.28 -7.50 -7.85
C GLY A 50 2.19 -6.51 -8.56
N SER A 51 2.01 -5.21 -8.32
CA SER A 51 2.92 -4.22 -8.88
C SER A 51 4.30 -4.32 -8.22
N ASN A 52 5.38 -4.11 -8.97
CA ASN A 52 6.75 -4.28 -8.45
C ASN A 52 7.06 -5.72 -7.99
N GLU A 53 6.49 -6.72 -8.67
CA GLU A 53 6.85 -8.13 -8.48
C GLU A 53 8.36 -8.35 -8.55
N VAL A 54 8.89 -9.19 -7.65
CA VAL A 54 10.31 -9.51 -7.58
C VAL A 54 10.70 -10.58 -8.61
N GLU A 55 11.93 -10.51 -9.12
CA GLU A 55 12.53 -11.61 -9.88
C GLU A 55 12.88 -12.79 -8.96
N GLY A 56 12.79 -14.02 -9.46
CA GLY A 56 13.01 -15.25 -8.69
C GLY A 56 11.74 -15.75 -7.97
N LEU A 57 11.95 -16.65 -6.98
CA LEU A 57 10.88 -17.41 -6.32
C LEU A 57 10.02 -18.22 -7.30
N ASP A 58 10.62 -18.73 -8.38
CA ASP A 58 9.89 -19.34 -9.48
C ASP A 58 9.13 -20.60 -9.03
N TYR A 59 9.73 -21.40 -8.14
CA TYR A 59 9.07 -22.60 -7.64
C TYR A 59 7.88 -22.23 -6.75
N THR A 60 8.08 -21.30 -5.82
CA THR A 60 7.04 -20.72 -4.96
C THR A 60 5.90 -20.15 -5.80
N LYS A 61 6.20 -19.33 -6.82
CA LYS A 61 5.19 -18.77 -7.73
C LYS A 61 4.38 -19.86 -8.44
N ASN A 62 5.03 -20.93 -8.89
CA ASN A 62 4.36 -22.05 -9.54
C ASN A 62 3.44 -22.81 -8.57
N VAL A 63 3.89 -23.11 -7.35
CA VAL A 63 3.05 -23.74 -6.33
C VAL A 63 1.86 -22.85 -5.98
N LEU A 64 2.09 -21.54 -5.80
CA LEU A 64 1.03 -20.58 -5.48
C LEU A 64 -0.03 -20.48 -6.59
N LYS A 65 0.37 -20.47 -7.87
CA LYS A 65 -0.58 -20.49 -8.99
C LYS A 65 -1.51 -21.71 -8.97
N ASP A 66 -1.03 -22.84 -8.43
CA ASP A 66 -1.80 -24.09 -8.36
C ASP A 66 -2.71 -24.18 -7.12
N VAL A 67 -2.32 -23.58 -5.99
CA VAL A 67 -3.08 -23.70 -4.71
C VAL A 67 -3.96 -22.50 -4.36
N LEU A 68 -3.71 -21.35 -4.98
CA LEU A 68 -4.47 -20.13 -4.69
C LEU A 68 -5.87 -20.20 -5.31
N PRO A 69 -6.88 -19.57 -4.68
CA PRO A 69 -8.22 -19.49 -5.26
C PRO A 69 -8.20 -18.89 -6.67
N GLU A 70 -9.09 -19.37 -7.52
CA GLU A 70 -9.21 -18.90 -8.90
C GLU A 70 -9.41 -17.37 -8.98
N GLY A 71 -8.70 -16.74 -9.92
CA GLY A 71 -8.72 -15.30 -10.11
C GLY A 71 -7.85 -14.50 -9.13
N THR A 72 -7.21 -15.14 -8.14
CA THR A 72 -6.32 -14.44 -7.19
C THR A 72 -5.14 -13.78 -7.89
N VAL A 73 -4.45 -14.51 -8.76
CA VAL A 73 -3.27 -13.97 -9.48
C VAL A 73 -3.67 -12.83 -10.41
N LYS A 74 -4.72 -13.02 -11.23
CA LYS A 74 -5.28 -11.96 -12.09
C LYS A 74 -5.65 -10.71 -11.28
N MET A 75 -6.31 -10.87 -10.14
CA MET A 75 -6.63 -9.76 -9.24
C MET A 75 -5.37 -9.01 -8.78
N CYS A 76 -4.28 -9.72 -8.51
CA CYS A 76 -3.03 -9.10 -8.10
C CYS A 76 -2.36 -8.34 -9.25
N GLU A 77 -2.26 -8.97 -10.43
CA GLU A 77 -1.71 -8.36 -11.65
C GLU A 77 -2.47 -7.10 -12.07
N GLU A 78 -3.78 -7.07 -11.85
CA GLU A 78 -4.63 -5.90 -12.13
C GLU A 78 -4.69 -4.87 -11.00
N GLY A 79 -3.93 -5.09 -9.92
CA GLY A 79 -3.78 -4.15 -8.80
C GLY A 79 -4.96 -4.11 -7.83
N GLY A 80 -5.85 -5.11 -7.87
CA GLY A 80 -6.95 -5.31 -6.91
C GLY A 80 -6.53 -5.98 -5.59
N GLY A 81 -5.34 -6.58 -5.56
CA GLY A 81 -4.75 -7.20 -4.37
C GLY A 81 -3.28 -7.50 -4.58
N GLU A 82 -2.68 -8.25 -3.65
CA GLU A 82 -1.27 -8.65 -3.72
C GLU A 82 -1.06 -9.97 -2.99
N VAL A 83 -0.02 -10.68 -3.41
CA VAL A 83 0.62 -11.74 -2.65
C VAL A 83 2.03 -11.29 -2.31
N ILE A 84 2.34 -11.18 -1.02
CA ILE A 84 3.61 -10.62 -0.53
C ILE A 84 4.19 -11.47 0.61
N LEU A 85 5.52 -11.48 0.73
CA LEU A 85 6.17 -11.77 2.01
C LEU A 85 6.16 -10.47 2.82
N SER A 86 5.55 -10.49 4.00
CA SER A 86 5.45 -9.33 4.88
C SER A 86 6.31 -9.54 6.12
N ARG A 87 7.34 -8.69 6.28
CA ARG A 87 8.29 -8.72 7.39
C ARG A 87 8.02 -7.60 8.37
N LEU A 88 7.64 -7.94 9.58
CA LEU A 88 7.53 -6.99 10.68
C LEU A 88 8.73 -7.17 11.61
N GLY A 89 9.54 -6.10 11.74
CA GLY A 89 10.77 -6.13 12.51
C GLY A 89 10.55 -6.42 13.99
N GLY A 90 11.58 -6.85 14.68
CA GLY A 90 11.58 -6.95 16.14
C GLY A 90 11.09 -5.64 16.78
N ARG A 91 10.27 -5.76 17.84
CA ARG A 91 9.67 -4.63 18.57
C ARG A 91 8.74 -3.72 17.74
N ALA A 92 8.38 -4.09 16.52
CA ALA A 92 7.52 -3.27 15.66
C ALA A 92 6.02 -3.53 15.89
N ARG A 93 5.21 -2.52 15.58
CA ARG A 93 3.74 -2.55 15.70
C ARG A 93 3.08 -1.85 14.51
N ILE A 94 1.92 -2.38 14.13
CA ILE A 94 0.99 -1.76 13.19
C ILE A 94 -0.25 -1.37 13.98
N LYS A 95 -0.51 -0.07 14.09
CA LYS A 95 -1.66 0.48 14.82
C LYS A 95 -2.97 0.03 14.19
N LYS A 96 -4.06 0.21 14.95
CA LYS A 96 -5.43 -0.04 14.48
C LYS A 96 -5.70 0.68 13.16
N HIS A 97 -6.15 -0.07 12.17
CA HIS A 97 -6.50 0.42 10.84
C HIS A 97 -7.51 -0.52 10.18
N VAL A 98 -8.04 -0.09 9.04
CA VAL A 98 -8.95 -0.87 8.19
C VAL A 98 -8.38 -0.95 6.78
N GLY A 99 -8.60 -2.08 6.14
CA GLY A 99 -8.32 -2.29 4.73
C GLY A 99 -9.22 -1.42 3.86
N PRO A 100 -8.81 -1.13 2.62
CA PRO A 100 -9.53 -0.21 1.73
C PRO A 100 -10.80 -0.81 1.10
N SER A 101 -11.03 -2.12 1.24
CA SER A 101 -12.12 -2.82 0.55
C SER A 101 -12.45 -4.16 1.22
N ASN A 102 -13.72 -4.54 1.20
CA ASN A 102 -14.26 -5.83 1.64
C ASN A 102 -14.46 -6.83 0.48
N LEU A 103 -14.04 -6.47 -0.74
CA LEU A 103 -14.12 -7.32 -1.94
C LEU A 103 -13.14 -8.49 -1.90
N ARG A 104 -12.22 -8.48 -0.94
CA ARG A 104 -11.18 -9.47 -0.77
C ARG A 104 -11.09 -9.90 0.69
N LEU A 105 -10.62 -11.12 0.90
CA LEU A 105 -10.18 -11.59 2.20
C LEU A 105 -8.66 -11.66 2.21
N THR A 106 -8.10 -11.64 3.42
CA THR A 106 -6.67 -11.73 3.66
C THR A 106 -6.33 -13.04 4.36
N CYS A 107 -5.37 -13.78 3.81
CA CYS A 107 -4.81 -14.99 4.38
C CYS A 107 -3.35 -14.74 4.74
N HIS A 108 -2.95 -15.07 5.98
CA HIS A 108 -1.55 -15.08 6.38
C HIS A 108 -1.12 -16.52 6.66
N LEU A 109 -0.14 -17.01 5.90
CA LEU A 109 0.59 -18.23 6.23
C LEU A 109 1.84 -17.85 7.04
N GLY A 110 2.00 -18.44 8.23
CA GLY A 110 3.20 -18.21 9.06
C GLY A 110 4.46 -18.79 8.40
N VAL A 111 5.49 -17.96 8.19
CA VAL A 111 6.77 -18.39 7.60
C VAL A 111 7.87 -18.45 8.66
N LYS A 112 8.13 -17.33 9.33
CA LYS A 112 8.99 -17.24 10.51
C LYS A 112 8.21 -16.52 11.61
N VAL A 113 7.93 -17.19 12.72
CA VAL A 113 7.04 -16.64 13.77
C VAL A 113 7.67 -16.79 15.16
N PRO A 114 8.41 -15.77 15.62
CA PRO A 114 8.89 -15.71 17.00
C PRO A 114 7.74 -15.65 18.02
N GLU A 115 8.00 -16.07 19.25
CA GLU A 115 7.05 -15.90 20.36
C GLU A 115 6.74 -14.41 20.62
N GLY A 116 5.54 -14.10 21.09
CA GLY A 116 5.12 -12.72 21.36
C GLY A 116 4.65 -11.93 20.13
N CYS A 117 4.45 -12.59 18.99
CA CYS A 117 3.80 -12.00 17.81
C CYS A 117 2.29 -12.24 17.82
N GLY A 118 1.50 -11.26 17.41
CA GLY A 118 0.05 -11.44 17.29
C GLY A 118 -0.66 -10.39 16.44
N ILE A 119 -1.94 -10.67 16.18
CA ILE A 119 -2.89 -9.82 15.47
C ILE A 119 -4.21 -9.77 16.24
N GLU A 120 -4.85 -8.62 16.26
CA GLU A 120 -6.24 -8.47 16.71
C GLU A 120 -7.07 -8.05 15.49
N VAL A 121 -8.16 -8.76 15.23
CA VAL A 121 -9.13 -8.42 14.17
C VAL A 121 -10.51 -8.36 14.80
N ALA A 122 -11.22 -7.24 14.65
CA ALA A 122 -12.55 -7.05 15.24
C ALA A 122 -12.62 -7.38 16.76
N GLY A 123 -11.55 -7.11 17.50
CA GLY A 123 -11.45 -7.40 18.94
C GLY A 123 -11.10 -8.85 19.30
N VAL A 124 -10.85 -9.72 18.31
CA VAL A 124 -10.39 -11.10 18.52
C VAL A 124 -8.89 -11.18 18.31
N GLU A 125 -8.14 -11.53 19.35
CA GLU A 125 -6.70 -11.75 19.29
C GLU A 125 -6.36 -13.16 18.79
N MET A 126 -5.40 -13.24 17.88
CA MET A 126 -4.90 -14.45 17.25
C MET A 126 -3.36 -14.39 17.15
N GLY A 127 -2.73 -15.56 17.10
CA GLY A 127 -1.32 -15.72 16.81
C GLY A 127 -1.11 -16.52 15.53
N TRP A 128 0.10 -16.48 14.99
CA TRP A 128 0.49 -17.35 13.89
C TRP A 128 1.21 -18.59 14.41
N LYS A 129 1.17 -19.65 13.61
CA LYS A 129 2.08 -20.79 13.70
C LYS A 129 2.73 -21.00 12.35
N GLU A 130 3.98 -21.37 12.34
CA GLU A 130 4.71 -21.66 11.10
C GLU A 130 4.01 -22.79 10.33
N GLY A 131 3.80 -22.58 9.03
CA GLY A 131 3.08 -23.50 8.15
C GLY A 131 1.55 -23.46 8.27
N GLU A 132 0.98 -22.75 9.25
CA GLU A 132 -0.48 -22.64 9.39
C GLU A 132 -1.01 -21.32 8.81
N CYS A 133 -2.19 -21.39 8.19
CA CYS A 133 -2.91 -20.23 7.68
C CYS A 133 -3.91 -19.69 8.70
N ILE A 134 -3.96 -18.37 8.85
CA ILE A 134 -5.13 -17.66 9.36
C ILE A 134 -5.80 -16.91 8.21
N VAL A 135 -7.14 -16.84 8.22
CA VAL A 135 -7.91 -16.09 7.22
C VAL A 135 -8.84 -15.13 7.95
N PHE A 136 -8.83 -13.87 7.53
CA PHE A 136 -9.63 -12.81 8.13
C PHE A 136 -10.00 -11.77 7.07
N ASP A 137 -10.97 -10.92 7.41
CA ASP A 137 -11.36 -9.78 6.60
C ASP A 137 -10.65 -8.54 7.16
N ASP A 138 -9.68 -8.01 6.40
CA ASP A 138 -8.93 -6.81 6.80
C ASP A 138 -9.76 -5.53 6.70
N GLY A 139 -10.98 -5.58 6.13
CA GLY A 139 -11.95 -4.49 6.20
C GLY A 139 -12.45 -4.19 7.61
N TYR A 140 -12.31 -5.14 8.55
CA TYR A 140 -12.53 -4.87 9.97
C TYR A 140 -11.29 -4.22 10.59
N GLU A 141 -11.51 -3.45 11.66
CA GLU A 141 -10.40 -2.85 12.41
C GLU A 141 -9.45 -3.93 12.91
N HIS A 142 -8.17 -3.76 12.59
CA HIS A 142 -7.14 -4.69 13.01
C HIS A 142 -5.81 -4.01 13.36
N ARG A 143 -5.05 -4.65 14.24
CA ARG A 143 -3.70 -4.24 14.66
C ARG A 143 -2.78 -5.43 14.73
N VAL A 144 -1.48 -5.21 14.57
CA VAL A 144 -0.45 -6.26 14.60
C VAL A 144 0.68 -5.84 15.52
N TRP A 145 1.25 -6.78 16.26
CA TRP A 145 2.43 -6.55 17.09
C TRP A 145 3.46 -7.67 16.93
N ASN A 146 4.73 -7.29 17.04
CA ASN A 146 5.86 -8.17 17.23
C ASN A 146 6.59 -7.74 18.50
N ASP A 147 6.29 -8.39 19.63
CA ASP A 147 6.95 -8.13 20.91
C ASP A 147 8.21 -8.99 21.11
N SER A 148 8.71 -9.64 20.06
CA SER A 148 10.00 -10.33 20.07
C SER A 148 11.13 -9.38 19.65
N GLU A 149 12.38 -9.83 19.82
CA GLU A 149 13.58 -9.17 19.27
C GLU A 149 13.86 -9.57 17.81
N GLU A 150 13.15 -10.59 17.30
CA GLU A 150 13.38 -11.15 15.97
C GLU A 150 12.32 -10.70 14.97
N ASP A 151 12.66 -10.79 13.69
CA ASP A 151 11.70 -10.50 12.62
C ASP A 151 10.62 -11.57 12.51
N ARG A 152 9.37 -11.11 12.33
CA ARG A 152 8.21 -11.94 12.02
C ARG A 152 7.89 -11.86 10.54
N ILE A 153 7.80 -13.00 9.88
CA ILE A 153 7.56 -13.10 8.43
C ILE A 153 6.33 -13.97 8.19
N VAL A 154 5.39 -13.43 7.41
CA VAL A 154 4.21 -14.15 6.92
C VAL A 154 4.13 -14.02 5.41
N LEU A 155 3.60 -15.05 4.74
CA LEU A 155 3.12 -14.92 3.38
C LEU A 155 1.67 -14.41 3.45
N LEU A 156 1.49 -13.14 3.09
CA LEU A 156 0.20 -12.46 3.04
C LEU A 156 -0.37 -12.60 1.63
N ILE A 157 -1.58 -13.13 1.55
CA ILE A 157 -2.31 -13.36 0.31
C ILE A 157 -3.65 -12.66 0.40
N ARG A 158 -3.89 -11.69 -0.47
CA ARG A 158 -5.22 -11.16 -0.71
C ARG A 158 -5.87 -11.94 -1.84
N PHE A 159 -7.08 -12.41 -1.63
CA PHE A 159 -7.86 -13.18 -2.62
C PHE A 159 -9.32 -12.74 -2.60
N TRP A 160 -10.07 -13.01 -3.67
CA TRP A 160 -11.48 -12.62 -3.76
C TRP A 160 -12.27 -13.12 -2.57
N ASN A 161 -13.10 -12.23 -2.01
CA ASN A 161 -14.08 -12.64 -1.03
C ASN A 161 -15.05 -13.63 -1.70
N PRO A 162 -15.27 -14.84 -1.15
CA PRO A 162 -16.09 -15.86 -1.81
C PRO A 162 -17.53 -15.43 -2.12
N VAL A 163 -18.03 -14.38 -1.47
CA VAL A 163 -19.35 -13.80 -1.76
C VAL A 163 -19.39 -12.95 -3.03
N VAL A 164 -18.22 -12.60 -3.60
CA VAL A 164 -18.12 -11.86 -4.86
C VAL A 164 -18.21 -12.84 -6.02
N GLU A 165 -19.30 -12.74 -6.77
CA GLU A 165 -19.54 -13.59 -7.94
C GLU A 165 -18.52 -13.34 -9.04
N GLU A 166 -18.14 -14.40 -9.75
CA GLU A 166 -17.09 -14.31 -10.78
C GLU A 166 -17.40 -13.28 -11.87
N GLY A 167 -18.66 -13.20 -12.30
CA GLY A 167 -19.12 -12.24 -13.31
C GLY A 167 -19.05 -10.77 -12.89
N GLU A 168 -18.93 -10.48 -11.59
CA GLU A 168 -18.84 -9.11 -11.06
C GLU A 168 -17.38 -8.66 -10.85
N ARG A 169 -16.44 -9.61 -10.76
CA ARG A 169 -15.04 -9.33 -10.39
C ARG A 169 -14.36 -8.35 -11.33
N GLU A 170 -14.63 -8.46 -12.64
CA GLU A 170 -14.07 -7.56 -13.65
C GLU A 170 -14.54 -6.11 -13.44
N GLY A 171 -15.85 -5.90 -13.25
CA GLY A 171 -16.40 -4.58 -12.97
C GLY A 171 -15.83 -3.97 -11.67
N PHE A 172 -15.61 -4.78 -10.64
CA PHE A 172 -14.94 -4.32 -9.41
C PHE A 172 -13.48 -3.90 -9.63
N LEU A 173 -12.73 -4.64 -10.46
CA LEU A 173 -11.36 -4.27 -10.81
C LEU A 173 -11.31 -2.99 -11.64
N GLU A 174 -12.20 -2.82 -12.61
CA GLU A 174 -12.33 -1.60 -13.40
C GLU A 174 -12.65 -0.38 -12.52
N GLU A 175 -13.61 -0.52 -11.61
CA GLU A 175 -13.98 0.52 -10.66
C GLU A 175 -12.81 0.88 -9.72
N ALA A 176 -12.04 -0.12 -9.25
CA ALA A 176 -10.87 0.12 -8.42
C ALA A 176 -9.76 0.87 -9.18
N LYS A 177 -9.56 0.55 -10.47
CA LYS A 177 -8.63 1.29 -11.36
C LYS A 177 -9.09 2.73 -11.55
N ARG A 178 -10.37 2.93 -11.86
CA ARG A 178 -10.97 4.28 -12.02
C ARG A 178 -10.77 5.13 -10.77
N ARG A 179 -11.05 4.59 -9.58
CA ARG A 179 -10.83 5.31 -8.30
C ARG A 179 -9.37 5.69 -8.07
N LYS A 180 -8.41 4.82 -8.40
CA LYS A 180 -6.98 5.14 -8.31
C LYS A 180 -6.59 6.25 -9.28
N GLU A 181 -7.10 6.20 -10.51
CA GLU A 181 -6.87 7.26 -11.50
C GLU A 181 -7.48 8.60 -11.06
N GLU A 182 -8.65 8.57 -10.43
CA GLU A 182 -9.30 9.75 -9.88
C GLU A 182 -8.53 10.34 -8.69
N ASP A 183 -8.13 9.53 -7.70
CA ASP A 183 -7.28 10.01 -6.58
C ASP A 183 -5.96 10.59 -7.07
N TYR A 184 -5.34 9.94 -8.06
CA TYR A 184 -4.13 10.48 -8.72
C TYR A 184 -4.43 11.83 -9.39
N ARG A 185 -5.53 11.92 -10.16
CA ARG A 185 -5.93 13.14 -10.84
C ARG A 185 -6.20 14.26 -9.85
N GLU A 186 -7.02 14.05 -8.83
CA GLU A 186 -7.37 15.06 -7.81
C GLU A 186 -6.14 15.50 -7.00
N ARG A 187 -5.20 14.61 -6.72
CA ARG A 187 -4.00 14.96 -5.95
C ARG A 187 -3.00 15.81 -6.74
N TRP A 188 -2.85 15.53 -8.04
CA TRP A 188 -1.92 16.26 -8.92
C TRP A 188 -2.57 17.40 -9.71
N HIS A 189 -3.90 17.41 -9.79
CA HIS A 189 -4.73 18.42 -10.41
C HIS A 189 -5.94 18.65 -9.49
N PRO A 190 -5.76 19.35 -8.35
CA PRO A 190 -6.87 19.63 -7.46
C PRO A 190 -7.98 20.33 -8.25
N PRO A 191 -9.24 19.87 -8.10
CA PRO A 191 -10.34 20.46 -8.83
C PRO A 191 -10.43 21.96 -8.54
N LYS A 192 -10.49 22.77 -9.59
CA LYS A 192 -10.85 24.18 -9.47
C LYS A 192 -12.30 24.26 -8.99
N GLU A 193 -12.64 25.20 -8.12
CA GLU A 193 -14.07 25.42 -7.85
C GLU A 193 -14.75 25.87 -9.16
N GLU A 194 -16.03 25.54 -9.32
CA GLU A 194 -16.75 25.80 -10.57
C GLU A 194 -16.78 27.31 -10.85
N GLY A 195 -16.05 27.75 -11.88
CA GLY A 195 -15.88 29.16 -12.24
C GLY A 195 -14.52 29.77 -11.92
N GLU A 196 -13.62 29.04 -11.26
CA GLU A 196 -12.26 29.52 -10.97
C GLU A 196 -11.29 29.26 -12.13
N GLU A 197 -10.53 30.29 -12.51
CA GLU A 197 -9.48 30.19 -13.54
C GLU A 197 -8.13 29.71 -12.95
N TRP A 198 -7.92 29.83 -11.63
CA TRP A 198 -6.63 29.66 -10.96
C TRP A 198 -6.75 28.80 -9.69
N ILE A 199 -5.72 27.98 -9.42
CA ILE A 199 -5.56 27.26 -8.14
C ILE A 199 -4.62 28.08 -7.26
N GLU A 200 -5.07 28.50 -6.07
CA GLU A 200 -4.26 29.28 -5.11
C GLU A 200 -3.33 28.38 -4.29
N GLY A 201 -2.06 28.77 -4.19
CA GLY A 201 -1.02 28.13 -3.36
C GLY A 201 -0.17 29.17 -2.63
N ILE A 202 0.36 28.80 -1.46
CA ILE A 202 1.25 29.65 -0.66
C ILE A 202 2.70 29.33 -1.03
N ILE A 203 3.49 30.32 -1.49
CA ILE A 203 4.93 30.16 -1.70
C ILE A 203 5.75 30.55 -0.46
N GLU A 204 6.85 29.79 -0.29
CA GLU A 204 7.94 29.90 0.69
C GLU A 204 8.39 31.30 1.08
N GLU A 205 8.72 31.43 2.37
CA GLU A 205 9.46 32.55 2.95
C GLU A 205 10.83 32.68 2.28
N GLY A 206 11.09 33.77 1.56
CA GLY A 206 12.44 34.09 1.07
C GLY A 206 12.54 34.94 -0.18
N ARG A 207 11.55 34.90 -1.09
CA ARG A 207 11.59 35.68 -2.34
C ARG A 207 11.29 37.17 -2.10
N ARG A 208 11.96 38.04 -2.88
CA ARG A 208 11.66 39.48 -2.95
C ARG A 208 10.90 39.78 -4.23
N CYS A 209 9.83 40.56 -4.09
CA CYS A 209 9.07 41.06 -5.25
C CYS A 209 9.96 41.92 -6.15
N ALA A 210 9.96 41.67 -7.47
CA ALA A 210 10.77 42.43 -8.42
C ALA A 210 10.39 43.92 -8.50
N LYS A 211 9.15 44.27 -8.11
CA LYS A 211 8.63 45.64 -8.13
C LYS A 211 8.88 46.41 -6.84
N CYS A 212 8.51 45.86 -5.68
CA CYS A 212 8.57 46.58 -4.40
C CYS A 212 9.73 46.15 -3.49
N GLY A 213 10.43 45.06 -3.81
CA GLY A 213 11.57 44.56 -3.03
C GLY A 213 11.22 43.95 -1.67
N VAL A 214 9.95 43.98 -1.26
CA VAL A 214 9.48 43.39 0.01
C VAL A 214 9.64 41.88 -0.02
N GLN A 215 10.17 41.32 1.07
CA GLN A 215 10.41 39.89 1.24
C GLN A 215 9.25 39.25 2.03
N GLY A 216 8.68 38.17 1.49
CA GLY A 216 7.67 37.35 2.18
C GLY A 216 6.20 37.73 1.92
N LYS A 217 5.37 36.68 1.81
CA LYS A 217 3.94 36.61 1.46
C LYS A 217 3.63 36.90 -0.02
N GLU A 218 4.16 36.05 -0.89
CA GLU A 218 3.68 35.93 -2.27
C GLU A 218 2.72 34.74 -2.41
N GLU A 219 1.68 34.93 -3.20
CA GLU A 219 0.69 33.90 -3.52
C GLU A 219 0.98 33.37 -4.92
N LEU A 220 1.14 32.05 -5.04
CA LEU A 220 1.27 31.40 -6.33
C LEU A 220 -0.13 31.03 -6.82
N ARG A 221 -0.44 31.43 -8.04
CA ARG A 221 -1.66 31.05 -8.74
C ARG A 221 -1.25 30.15 -9.89
N ILE A 222 -1.76 28.93 -9.90
CA ILE A 222 -1.47 27.95 -10.95
C ILE A 222 -2.68 27.90 -11.88
N GLY A 223 -2.49 28.33 -13.13
CA GLY A 223 -3.57 28.37 -14.14
C GLY A 223 -3.64 27.07 -14.93
N GLN A 224 -2.48 26.65 -15.45
CA GLN A 224 -2.26 25.39 -16.19
C GLN A 224 -0.83 24.87 -15.88
N ARG A 225 -0.50 23.64 -16.29
CA ARG A 225 0.79 22.97 -15.99
C ARG A 225 2.05 23.81 -16.28
N GLU A 226 1.97 24.70 -17.25
CA GLU A 226 3.10 25.54 -17.72
C GLU A 226 2.91 27.01 -17.35
N ARG A 227 1.72 27.45 -16.93
CA ARG A 227 1.44 28.87 -16.66
C ARG A 227 1.13 29.12 -15.20
N PHE A 228 1.99 29.91 -14.56
CA PHE A 228 1.87 30.28 -13.16
C PHE A 228 2.07 31.77 -12.95
N GLU A 229 1.26 32.34 -12.07
CA GLU A 229 1.30 33.75 -11.69
C GLU A 229 1.75 33.88 -10.24
N ILE A 230 2.68 34.78 -9.97
CA ILE A 230 3.12 35.08 -8.61
C ILE A 230 2.60 36.46 -8.23
N TYR A 231 1.70 36.49 -7.24
CA TYR A 231 1.06 37.68 -6.73
C TYR A 231 1.75 38.20 -5.47
N CYS A 232 2.25 39.43 -5.52
CA CYS A 232 2.81 40.11 -4.36
C CYS A 232 1.71 40.76 -3.51
N ARG A 233 1.45 40.23 -2.31
CA ARG A 233 0.42 40.79 -1.41
C ARG A 233 0.74 42.20 -0.88
N SER A 234 1.99 42.64 -0.97
CA SER A 234 2.42 43.96 -0.49
C SER A 234 2.13 45.09 -1.46
N CYS A 235 2.18 44.84 -2.78
CA CYS A 235 2.03 45.89 -3.79
C CYS A 235 1.12 45.53 -4.98
N GLY A 236 0.56 44.32 -4.98
CA GLY A 236 -0.32 43.83 -6.04
C GLY A 236 0.38 43.49 -7.35
N ASN A 237 1.72 43.37 -7.38
CA ASN A 237 2.44 42.97 -8.58
C ASN A 237 2.08 41.53 -8.97
N ILE A 238 1.84 41.28 -10.25
CA ILE A 238 1.64 39.94 -10.82
C ILE A 238 2.81 39.66 -11.76
N GLU A 239 3.51 38.54 -11.52
CA GLU A 239 4.53 38.04 -12.42
C GLU A 239 4.04 36.74 -13.04
N THR A 240 3.70 36.78 -14.33
CA THR A 240 3.36 35.59 -15.11
C THR A 240 4.65 34.91 -15.57
N ARG A 241 4.70 33.59 -15.41
CA ARG A 241 5.74 32.73 -15.97
C ARG A 241 5.07 31.65 -16.80
N ASP A 242 5.67 31.44 -17.97
CA ASP A 242 5.38 30.36 -18.90
C ASP A 242 6.51 29.31 -18.82
#